data_AF-A0AAP5IF50-F1
#
_entry.id   AF-A0AAP5IF50-F1
#
_cell.length_a   1.000
_cell.length_b   1.000
_cell.length_c   1.000
_cell.angle_alpha   90.00
_cell.angle_beta   90.00
_cell.angle_gamma   90.00
#
_symmetry.space_group_name_H-M   'P 1'
#
loop_
_entity.id
_entity.type
_entity.pdbx_description
1 polymer ?
#
loop_
_entity_poly.entity_id
_entity_poly.type
_entity_poly.pdbx_seq_one_letter_code
_entity_poly.pdbx_strand_id
1 'polypeptide(L)' 'MKSKYLQIRISERRLNKFRLYAAQKDKTMTAIIEDFIDSLKLENGETALHSGFPSVGDCEPEG' A
#
# COMPACT_ATOMS: atom_id res chain seq x y z
N MET A 1 1.51 -2.90 15.09
CA MET A 1 1.06 -2.81 13.68
C MET A 1 2.25 -3.19 12.80
N LYS A 2 2.09 -4.11 11.85
CA LYS A 2 3.18 -4.43 10.91
C LYS A 2 3.33 -3.25 9.95
N SER A 3 4.28 -2.37 10.22
CA SER A 3 4.60 -1.21 9.38
C SER A 3 5.13 -1.72 8.04
N LYS A 4 4.31 -1.73 7.00
CA LYS A 4 4.76 -2.00 5.63
C LYS A 4 5.15 -0.67 5.00
N TYR A 5 6.33 -0.63 4.38
CA TYR A 5 6.82 0.56 3.67
C TYR A 5 6.55 0.41 2.18
N LEU A 6 6.13 1.50 1.54
CA LEU A 6 5.94 1.57 0.10
C LEU A 6 7.10 2.36 -0.50
N GLN A 7 7.97 1.69 -1.25
CA GLN A 7 9.06 2.34 -1.96
C GLN A 7 8.64 2.57 -3.42
N ILE A 8 8.52 3.83 -3.82
CA ILE A 8 8.14 4.22 -5.18
C ILE A 8 9.34 4.87 -5.87
N ARG A 9 9.69 4.38 -7.06
CA ARG A 9 10.63 5.07 -7.94
C ARG A 9 9.88 6.11 -8.76
N ILE A 10 10.20 7.38 -8.55
CA ILE A 10 9.55 8.51 -9.20
C ILE A 10 10.57 9.57 -9.58
N SER A 11 10.34 10.28 -10.69
CA SER A 11 11.19 11.39 -11.10
C SER A 11 10.96 12.61 -10.22
N GLU A 12 11.99 13.44 -10.07
CA GLU A 12 11.98 14.61 -9.20
C GLU A 12 10.86 15.61 -9.55
N ARG A 13 10.57 15.78 -10.86
CA ARG A 13 9.46 16.62 -11.33
C ARG A 13 8.10 16.18 -10.80
N ARG A 14 7.85 14.86 -10.75
CA ARG A 14 6.59 14.32 -10.23
C ARG A 14 6.56 14.40 -8.70
N LEU A 15 7.69 14.16 -8.02
CA LEU A 15 7.80 14.31 -6.57
C LEU A 15 7.50 15.76 -6.15
N ASN A 16 8.01 16.75 -6.88
CA ASN A 16 7.79 18.16 -6.56
C ASN A 16 6.31 18.54 -6.73
N LYS A 17 5.67 18.09 -7.83
CA LYS A 17 4.22 18.26 -8.01
C LYS A 17 3.43 17.62 -6.88
N PHE A 18 3.87 16.44 -6.43
CA PHE A 18 3.21 15.72 -5.34
C PHE A 18 3.34 16.45 -3.99
N ARG A 19 4.53 16.98 -3.67
CA ARG A 19 4.75 17.83 -2.49
C ARG A 19 3.91 19.10 -2.51
N LEU A 20 3.85 19.78 -3.65
CA LEU A 20 3.01 20.97 -3.81
C LEU A 20 1.53 20.65 -3.67
N TYR A 21 1.08 19.53 -4.22
CA TYR A 21 -0.30 19.07 -4.07
C TYR A 21 -0.63 18.74 -2.60
N ALA A 22 0.30 18.14 -1.87
CA ALA A 22 0.18 17.90 -0.43
C ALA A 22 0.02 19.19 0.37
N ALA A 23 0.85 20.20 0.06
CA ALA A 23 0.75 21.52 0.68
C ALA A 23 -0.59 22.22 0.38
N GLN A 24 -1.13 22.07 -0.83
CA GLN A 24 -2.42 22.68 -1.21
C GLN A 24 -3.63 22.03 -0.54
N LYS A 25 -3.53 20.76 -0.17
CA LYS A 25 -4.62 20.00 0.45
C LYS A 25 -4.50 19.91 1.97
N ASP A 26 -3.50 20.54 2.57
CA ASP A 26 -3.17 20.43 4.01
C ASP A 26 -3.10 18.97 4.50
N LYS A 27 -2.59 18.09 3.64
CA LYS A 27 -2.47 16.65 3.92
C LYS A 27 -1.03 16.19 3.80
N THR A 28 -0.67 15.16 4.55
CA THR A 28 0.64 14.51 4.37
C THR A 28 0.68 13.76 3.04
N MET A 29 1.88 13.62 2.48
CA MET A 29 2.09 12.82 1.28
C MET A 29 1.56 11.40 1.44
N THR A 30 1.70 10.80 2.62
CA THR A 30 1.16 9.47 2.93
C THR A 30 -0.36 9.46 2.90
N ALA A 31 -1.03 10.43 3.54
CA ALA A 31 -2.49 10.51 3.55
C ALA A 31 -3.09 10.66 2.14
N ILE A 32 -2.41 11.37 1.24
CA ILE A 32 -2.85 11.47 -0.16
C ILE A 32 -2.73 10.12 -0.89
N ILE A 33 -1.67 9.34 -0.60
CA ILE A 33 -1.52 8.00 -1.16
C ILE A 33 -2.59 7.07 -0.59
N GLU A 34 -2.88 7.15 0.71
CA GLU A 34 -3.96 6.39 1.35
C GLU A 34 -5.32 6.72 0.73
N ASP A 35 -5.68 8.01 0.65
CA ASP A 35 -6.91 8.46 -0.03
C ASP A 35 -6.98 7.98 -1.49
N PHE A 36 -5.84 7.98 -2.20
CA PHE A 36 -5.76 7.49 -3.56
C PHE A 36 -5.99 5.98 -3.64
N ILE A 37 -5.37 5.21 -2.75
CA ILE A 37 -5.55 3.75 -2.65
C ILE A 37 -7.01 3.43 -2.34
N ASP A 38 -7.63 4.12 -1.39
CA ASP A 38 -9.04 3.92 -1.02
C ASP A 38 -9.99 4.23 -2.19
N SER A 39 -9.59 5.11 -3.11
CA SER A 39 -10.37 5.43 -4.31
C SER A 39 -10.23 4.40 -5.45
N LEU A 40 -9.20 3.54 -5.42
CA LEU A 40 -8.96 2.54 -6.45
C LEU A 40 -10.01 1.42 -6.33
N LYS A 41 -10.88 1.31 -7.34
CA LYS A 41 -11.78 0.17 -7.49
C LYS A 41 -11.01 -0.96 -8.15
N LEU A 42 -10.69 -2.01 -7.39
CA LEU A 42 -10.09 -3.23 -7.92
C LEU A 42 -11.15 -3.94 -8.77
N GLU A 43 -10.84 -4.17 -10.05
CA GLU A 43 -11.80 -4.73 -11.01
C GLU A 43 -12.09 -6.22 -10.77
N ASN A 44 -11.30 -6.89 -9.93
CA ASN A 44 -11.59 -8.23 -9.44
C ASN A 44 -11.88 -8.14 -7.95
N GLY A 45 -13.17 -8.19 -7.61
CA GLY A 45 -13.66 -8.04 -6.25
C GLY A 45 -13.13 -9.15 -5.35
N GLU A 46 -12.14 -8.82 -4.53
CA GLU A 46 -11.83 -9.54 -3.30
C GLU A 46 -11.12 -8.60 -2.33
N THR A 47 -11.92 -8.20 -1.34
CA THR A 47 -11.53 -7.65 -0.06
C THR A 47 -10.29 -8.32 0.51
N ALA A 48 -9.13 -7.65 0.45
CA ALA A 48 -7.92 -8.07 1.14
C ALA A 48 -7.96 -7.68 2.64
N LEU A 49 -9.06 -8.01 3.32
CA LEU A 49 -9.16 -8.01 4.79
C LEU A 49 -9.76 -9.33 5.28
N HIS A 50 -9.17 -10.45 4.85
CA HIS A 50 -8.95 -11.54 5.78
C HIS A 50 -7.60 -12.20 5.45
N SER A 51 -6.61 -11.91 6.28
CA SER A 51 -5.30 -12.52 6.24
C SER A 51 -5.38 -14.01 6.55
N GLY A 52 -5.70 -14.82 5.54
CA GLY A 52 -5.38 -16.25 5.49
C GLY A 52 -4.08 -16.43 4.72
N PHE A 53 -2.96 -16.10 5.36
CA PHE A 53 -1.66 -16.55 4.88
C PHE A 53 -1.47 -17.96 5.45
N PRO A 54 -1.40 -19.04 4.64
CA PRO A 54 -1.12 -20.35 5.20
C PRO A 54 0.28 -20.31 5.81
N SER A 55 0.36 -20.64 7.09
CA SER A 55 1.62 -20.90 7.78
C SER A 55 2.34 -22.02 7.02
N VAL A 56 3.51 -21.72 6.48
CA VAL A 56 4.48 -22.74 6.08
C VAL A 56 4.99 -23.39 7.37
N GLY A 57 4.57 -24.63 7.62
CA GLY A 57 4.86 -25.47 8.77
C GLY A 57 3.66 -26.40 8.96
N ASP A 58 3.72 -27.70 8.73
CA ASP A 58 4.82 -28.64 8.93
C ASP A 58 4.79 -29.72 7.83
N CYS A 59 5.92 -29.96 7.15
CA CYS A 59 6.14 -31.25 6.48
C CYS A 59 6.64 -32.21 7.54
N GLU A 60 5.76 -33.07 8.07
CA GLU A 60 6.18 -34.23 8.84
C GLU A 60 7.05 -35.15 7.96
N PRO A 61 8.21 -35.63 8.44
CA PRO A 61 8.94 -36.68 7.76
C PRO A 61 8.23 -38.01 8.05
N GLU A 62 7.51 -38.53 7.07
CA GLU A 62 7.06 -39.92 7.07
C GLU A 62 8.30 -40.82 7.08
N GLY A 63 8.36 -41.72 8.07
CA GLY A 63 9.48 -42.64 8.33
C GLY A 63 9.58 -43.82 7.39
#